data_AF-A0A6B0UT42-F1
#
_entry.id   AF-A0A6B0UT42-F1
#
_cell.length_a   1.000
_cell.length_b   1.000
_cell.length_c   1.000
_cell.angle_alpha   90.00
_cell.angle_beta   90.00
_cell.angle_gamma   90.00
#
_symmetry.space_group_name_H-M   'P 1'
#
loop_
_entity.id
_entity.type
_entity.pdbx_description
1 polymer ?
#
loop_
_entity_poly.entity_id
_entity_poly.type
_entity_poly.pdbx_seq_one_letter_code
_entity_poly.pdbx_strand_id
1 'polypeptide(L)'
;MFAFLKTWRLFAILLACNVSVLFGLDDESFTLTILHTNDVHSHIEETSKYGGVCSDKDKTSKTCVGGVARIVTKVKDLKKIHPHALFMNGGDFYQGTPYYTILKHTMVSKIMTEMKYDHVCLGNHEFDDGPKGLAPFLESM
;
A
#
# COMPACT_ATOMS: atom_id res chain seq x y z
N MET A 1 11.03 61.35 -26.73
CA MET A 1 11.13 60.78 -25.37
C MET A 1 10.10 59.68 -25.07
N PHE A 2 8.87 59.73 -25.61
CA PHE A 2 7.80 58.75 -25.30
C PHE A 2 7.94 57.34 -25.95
N ALA A 3 8.73 57.20 -27.03
CA ALA A 3 8.90 55.89 -27.70
C ALA A 3 9.79 54.92 -26.90
N PHE A 4 10.78 55.43 -26.15
CA PHE A 4 11.71 54.62 -25.33
C PHE A 4 11.04 53.96 -24.12
N LEU A 5 10.02 54.60 -23.52
CA LEU A 5 9.25 53.98 -22.42
C LEU A 5 8.36 52.82 -22.89
N LYS A 6 7.94 52.84 -24.16
CA LYS A 6 7.03 51.83 -24.73
C LYS A 6 7.78 50.54 -25.09
N THR A 7 9.01 50.66 -25.59
CA THR A 7 9.89 49.52 -25.90
C THR A 7 10.38 48.79 -24.65
N TRP A 8 10.68 49.51 -23.55
CA TRP A 8 11.15 48.88 -22.32
C TRP A 8 10.03 48.10 -21.59
N ARG A 9 8.78 48.57 -21.65
CA ARG A 9 7.61 47.83 -21.16
C ARG A 9 7.35 46.54 -21.93
N LEU A 10 7.48 46.57 -23.26
CA LEU A 10 7.39 45.37 -24.10
C LEU A 10 8.50 44.37 -23.76
N PHE A 11 9.73 44.86 -23.55
CA PHE A 11 10.85 44.03 -23.12
C PHE A 11 10.62 43.40 -21.74
N ALA A 12 10.09 44.17 -20.79
CA ALA A 12 9.78 43.67 -19.44
C ALA A 12 8.66 42.62 -19.46
N ILE A 13 7.62 42.80 -20.29
CA ILE A 13 6.54 41.82 -20.46
C ILE A 13 7.05 40.55 -21.14
N LEU A 14 7.85 40.67 -22.19
CA LEU A 14 8.48 39.53 -22.86
C LEU A 14 9.43 38.78 -21.90
N LEU A 15 10.23 39.49 -21.12
CA LEU A 15 11.12 38.89 -20.13
C LEU A 15 10.33 38.18 -19.03
N ALA A 16 9.26 38.78 -18.51
CA ALA A 16 8.38 38.17 -17.53
C ALA A 16 7.68 36.92 -18.06
N CYS A 17 7.19 36.94 -19.32
CA CYS A 17 6.60 35.76 -19.97
C CYS A 17 7.63 34.63 -20.15
N ASN A 18 8.85 34.92 -20.59
CA ASN A 18 9.90 33.90 -20.76
C ASN A 18 10.33 33.29 -19.42
N VAL A 19 10.45 34.11 -18.37
CA VAL A 19 10.75 33.65 -17.01
C VAL A 19 9.63 32.75 -16.46
N SER A 20 8.37 33.08 -16.71
CA SER A 20 7.21 32.27 -16.29
C SER A 20 7.18 30.90 -16.98
N VAL A 21 7.59 30.83 -18.25
CA VAL A 21 7.66 29.57 -19.00
C VAL A 21 8.79 28.67 -18.49
N LEU A 22 9.95 29.23 -18.13
CA LEU A 22 11.05 28.46 -17.54
C LEU A 22 10.71 27.86 -16.16
N PHE A 23 9.91 28.55 -15.34
CA PHE A 23 9.47 28.03 -14.03
C PHE A 23 8.29 27.03 -14.12
N GLY A 24 7.60 26.95 -15.25
CA GLY A 24 6.48 26.03 -15.47
C GLY A 24 6.87 24.68 -16.08
N LEU A 25 8.14 24.50 -16.44
CA LEU A 25 8.68 23.24 -16.94
C LEU A 25 9.18 22.39 -15.78
N ASP A 26 8.25 21.78 -15.06
CA ASP A 26 8.57 20.68 -14.15
C ASP A 26 8.66 19.39 -14.98
N ASP A 27 9.84 19.11 -15.53
CA ASP A 27 10.18 17.89 -16.28
C ASP A 27 10.69 16.78 -15.34
N GLU A 28 10.50 16.93 -14.02
CA GLU A 28 10.89 15.91 -13.07
C GLU A 28 9.96 14.70 -13.18
N SER A 29 10.53 13.56 -13.56
CA SER A 29 9.81 12.31 -13.69
C SER A 29 9.19 11.89 -12.34
N PHE A 30 7.86 11.83 -12.28
CA PHE A 30 7.16 11.30 -11.11
C PHE A 30 7.33 9.77 -11.03
N THR A 31 7.97 9.29 -9.97
CA THR A 31 8.12 7.86 -9.69
C THR A 31 7.23 7.45 -8.52
N LEU A 32 6.27 6.58 -8.78
CA LEU A 32 5.43 5.96 -7.75
C LEU A 32 5.88 4.53 -7.47
N THR A 33 6.16 4.23 -6.20
CA THR A 33 6.41 2.85 -5.76
C THR A 33 5.16 2.32 -5.06
N ILE A 34 4.65 1.19 -5.55
CA ILE A 34 3.51 0.49 -4.94
C ILE A 34 4.01 -0.84 -4.40
N LEU A 35 3.88 -1.03 -3.10
CA LEU A 35 4.01 -2.30 -2.42
C LEU A 35 2.59 -2.84 -2.25
N HIS A 36 2.30 -4.05 -2.71
CA HIS A 36 0.96 -4.59 -2.56
C HIS A 36 0.95 -6.05 -2.13
N THR A 37 -0.19 -6.42 -1.55
CA THR A 37 -0.58 -7.79 -1.27
C THR A 37 -2.03 -7.96 -1.69
N ASN A 38 -2.48 -9.19 -1.86
CA ASN A 38 -3.86 -9.57 -2.12
C ASN A 38 -4.03 -11.02 -1.65
N ASP A 39 -5.26 -11.44 -1.40
CA ASP A 39 -5.59 -12.86 -1.13
C ASP A 39 -4.75 -13.45 0.02
N VAL A 40 -4.58 -12.67 1.10
CA VAL A 40 -3.84 -13.14 2.28
C VAL A 40 -4.56 -14.33 2.89
N HIS A 41 -5.89 -14.38 2.79
CA HIS A 41 -6.70 -15.50 3.23
C HIS A 41 -6.29 -15.99 4.62
N SER A 42 -6.16 -15.05 5.56
CA SER A 42 -5.82 -15.32 6.96
C SER A 42 -4.59 -16.22 7.16
N HIS A 43 -3.65 -16.26 6.21
CA HIS A 43 -2.32 -16.84 6.39
C HIS A 43 -1.44 -15.86 7.17
N ILE A 44 -1.78 -15.72 8.45
CA ILE A 44 -1.10 -14.81 9.39
C ILE A 44 0.29 -15.34 9.72
N GLU A 45 0.37 -16.64 9.95
CA GLU A 45 1.62 -17.36 10.14
C GLU A 45 2.26 -17.73 8.82
N GLU A 46 3.50 -18.20 8.93
CA GLU A 46 4.18 -18.82 7.83
C GLU A 46 3.54 -20.12 7.35
N THR A 47 3.66 -20.36 6.05
CA THR A 47 3.10 -21.54 5.40
C THR A 47 4.20 -22.35 4.75
N SER A 48 3.90 -23.61 4.45
CA SER A 48 4.62 -24.33 3.40
C SER A 48 4.41 -23.62 2.04
N LYS A 49 5.23 -23.97 1.04
CA LYS A 49 5.07 -23.46 -0.33
C LYS A 49 3.73 -23.80 -1.00
N TYR A 50 2.93 -24.67 -0.40
CA TYR A 50 1.62 -25.09 -0.90
C TYR A 50 0.45 -24.50 -0.10
N GLY A 51 0.71 -23.53 0.79
CA GLY A 51 -0.33 -22.88 1.61
C GLY A 51 -0.71 -23.64 2.89
N GLY A 52 -0.30 -24.91 3.03
CA GLY A 52 -0.50 -25.67 4.28
C GLY A 52 0.43 -25.22 5.42
N VAL A 53 0.27 -25.84 6.59
CA VAL A 53 1.08 -25.58 7.79
C VAL A 53 2.58 -25.71 7.49
N CYS A 54 3.37 -24.74 7.95
CA CYS A 54 4.83 -24.81 7.95
C CYS A 54 5.32 -25.82 9.02
N SER A 55 5.74 -27.01 8.58
CA SER A 55 6.19 -28.07 9.48
C SER A 55 7.61 -27.82 10.02
N ASP A 56 8.03 -28.54 11.07
CA ASP A 56 9.39 -28.43 11.61
C ASP A 56 10.47 -28.81 10.58
N LYS A 57 10.13 -29.74 9.67
CA LYS A 57 10.98 -30.06 8.53
C LYS A 57 11.16 -28.84 7.63
N ASP A 58 10.06 -28.16 7.29
CA ASP A 58 10.10 -26.97 6.43
C ASP A 58 10.87 -25.82 7.08
N LYS A 59 10.71 -25.62 8.40
CA LYS A 59 11.48 -24.65 9.18
C LYS A 59 12.97 -24.96 9.13
N THR A 60 13.33 -26.22 9.35
CA THR A 60 14.73 -26.68 9.32
C THR A 60 15.35 -26.50 7.94
N SER A 61 14.62 -26.82 6.87
CA SER A 61 15.07 -26.59 5.49
C SER A 61 14.90 -25.15 5.01
N LYS A 62 14.36 -24.25 5.83
CA LYS A 62 14.07 -22.85 5.49
C LYS A 62 13.21 -22.69 4.23
N THR A 63 12.23 -23.57 4.07
CA THR A 63 11.32 -23.60 2.91
C THR A 63 9.95 -22.97 3.18
N CYS A 64 9.72 -22.49 4.41
CA CYS A 64 8.49 -21.77 4.73
C CYS A 64 8.47 -20.38 4.08
N VAL A 65 7.27 -19.95 3.70
CA VAL A 65 7.01 -18.71 2.97
C VAL A 65 5.92 -17.90 3.67
N GLY A 66 5.68 -16.68 3.19
CA GLY A 66 4.57 -15.84 3.65
C GLY A 66 4.64 -15.48 5.13
N GLY A 67 3.48 -15.27 5.74
CA GLY A 67 3.32 -14.79 7.11
C GLY A 67 3.41 -13.28 7.23
N VAL A 68 2.45 -12.69 7.93
CA VAL A 68 2.27 -11.24 8.05
C VAL A 68 3.50 -10.57 8.66
N ALA A 69 4.13 -11.18 9.68
CA ALA A 69 5.32 -10.61 10.31
C ALA A 69 6.49 -10.41 9.31
N ARG A 70 6.66 -11.33 8.35
CA ARG A 70 7.68 -11.21 7.31
C ARG A 70 7.31 -10.17 6.26
N ILE A 71 6.02 -10.07 5.91
CA ILE A 71 5.52 -9.02 5.03
C ILE A 71 5.82 -7.65 5.64
N VAL A 72 5.43 -7.42 6.90
CA VAL A 72 5.68 -6.16 7.61
C VAL A 72 7.18 -5.83 7.68
N THR A 73 8.02 -6.82 7.97
CA THR A 73 9.48 -6.63 7.99
C THR A 73 9.99 -6.18 6.62
N LYS A 74 9.56 -6.86 5.55
CA LYS A 74 9.96 -6.52 4.18
C LYS A 74 9.46 -5.14 3.76
N VAL A 75 8.22 -4.79 4.07
CA VAL A 75 7.64 -3.47 3.81
C VAL A 75 8.44 -2.38 4.54
N LYS A 76 8.78 -2.59 5.82
CA LYS A 76 9.60 -1.66 6.59
C LYS A 76 10.98 -1.44 5.94
N ASP A 77 11.61 -2.49 5.44
CA ASP A 77 12.89 -2.37 4.75
C ASP A 77 12.76 -1.66 3.40
N LEU A 78 11.71 -1.97 2.63
CA LEU A 78 11.44 -1.31 1.36
C LEU A 78 11.09 0.16 1.54
N LYS A 79 10.33 0.54 2.58
CA LYS A 79 10.03 1.95 2.90
C LYS A 79 11.26 2.75 3.34
N LYS A 80 12.37 2.12 3.77
CA LYS A 80 13.66 2.82 3.97
C LYS A 80 14.31 3.22 2.63
N ILE A 81 14.10 2.41 1.59
CA ILE A 81 14.64 2.64 0.23
C ILE A 81 13.70 3.55 -0.58
N HIS A 82 12.39 3.40 -0.37
CA HIS A 82 11.32 4.14 -1.02
C HIS A 82 10.42 4.81 0.03
N PRO A 83 10.82 5.97 0.59
CA PRO A 83 10.09 6.62 1.69
C PRO A 83 8.63 6.97 1.38
N HIS A 84 8.31 7.19 0.10
CA HIS A 84 6.97 7.54 -0.38
C HIS A 84 6.20 6.36 -0.97
N ALA A 85 6.66 5.12 -0.76
CA ALA A 85 5.96 3.96 -1.28
C ALA A 85 4.60 3.77 -0.59
N LEU A 86 3.56 3.55 -1.38
CA LEU A 86 2.23 3.17 -0.89
C LEU A 86 2.22 1.66 -0.64
N PHE A 87 1.74 1.25 0.53
CA PHE A 87 1.52 -0.14 0.89
C PHE A 87 0.03 -0.47 0.87
N MET A 88 -0.41 -1.31 -0.06
CA MET A 88 -1.83 -1.51 -0.37
C MET A 88 -2.23 -2.99 -0.27
N ASN A 89 -3.51 -3.25 0.00
CA ASN A 89 -4.09 -4.59 -0.05
C ASN A 89 -5.25 -4.65 -1.06
N GLY A 90 -5.24 -5.67 -1.92
CA GLY A 90 -6.22 -5.89 -2.98
C GLY A 90 -7.51 -6.59 -2.55
N GLY A 91 -7.72 -6.87 -1.27
CA GLY A 91 -8.85 -7.63 -0.74
C GLY A 91 -8.52 -9.07 -0.40
N ASP A 92 -9.53 -9.81 0.06
CA ASP A 92 -9.49 -11.21 0.47
C ASP A 92 -8.46 -11.48 1.58
N PHE A 93 -8.57 -10.71 2.66
CA PHE A 93 -7.88 -11.00 3.91
C PHE A 93 -8.66 -12.04 4.73
N TYR A 94 -9.99 -12.06 4.57
CA TYR A 94 -10.90 -12.99 5.22
C TYR A 94 -10.70 -14.44 4.74
N GLN A 95 -11.17 -15.38 5.56
CA GLN A 95 -11.19 -16.83 5.30
C GLN A 95 -9.81 -17.46 5.04
N GLY A 96 -9.77 -18.77 4.78
CA GLY A 96 -8.57 -19.51 4.37
C GLY A 96 -7.91 -20.36 5.45
N THR A 97 -7.88 -19.89 6.71
CA THR A 97 -7.30 -20.66 7.83
C THR A 97 -8.23 -20.65 9.06
N PRO A 98 -8.03 -21.58 10.03
CA PRO A 98 -8.79 -21.59 11.27
C PRO A 98 -8.74 -20.28 12.08
N TYR A 99 -7.72 -19.43 11.85
CA TYR A 99 -7.64 -18.11 12.45
C TYR A 99 -8.90 -17.29 12.20
N TYR A 100 -9.36 -17.23 10.95
CA TYR A 100 -10.57 -16.49 10.62
C TYR A 100 -11.82 -17.17 11.20
N THR A 101 -11.91 -18.48 11.09
CA THR A 101 -13.07 -19.24 11.60
C THR A 101 -13.32 -18.97 13.09
N ILE A 102 -12.25 -18.86 13.88
CA ILE A 102 -12.32 -18.69 15.34
C ILE A 102 -12.39 -17.21 15.74
N LEU A 103 -11.52 -16.37 15.17
CA LEU A 103 -11.32 -14.99 15.64
C LEU A 103 -12.01 -13.93 14.78
N LYS A 104 -12.44 -14.31 13.56
CA LYS A 104 -13.25 -13.49 12.66
C LYS A 104 -12.62 -12.11 12.42
N HIS A 105 -13.46 -11.12 12.14
CA HIS A 105 -13.09 -9.73 11.87
C HIS A 105 -12.20 -9.10 12.95
N THR A 106 -12.31 -9.52 14.22
CA THR A 106 -11.56 -8.94 15.35
C THR A 106 -10.06 -9.16 15.22
N MET A 107 -9.64 -10.33 14.73
CA MET A 107 -8.22 -10.57 14.45
C MET A 107 -7.79 -9.82 13.19
N VAL A 108 -8.60 -9.87 12.12
CA VAL A 108 -8.26 -9.26 10.84
C VAL A 108 -8.04 -7.75 10.98
N SER A 109 -8.99 -7.02 11.58
CA SER A 109 -8.87 -5.58 11.86
C SER A 109 -7.58 -5.28 12.63
N LYS A 110 -7.38 -5.92 13.78
CA LYS A 110 -6.18 -5.71 14.62
C LYS A 110 -4.88 -5.93 13.84
N ILE A 111 -4.79 -7.00 13.05
CA ILE A 111 -3.58 -7.29 12.29
C ILE A 111 -3.39 -6.27 11.18
N MET A 112 -4.42 -5.93 10.41
CA MET A 112 -4.32 -4.96 9.33
C MET A 112 -3.95 -3.56 9.85
N THR A 113 -4.48 -3.15 11.01
CA THR A 113 -4.08 -1.91 11.70
C THR A 113 -2.60 -1.92 12.08
N GLU A 114 -2.04 -3.05 12.50
CA GLU A 114 -0.60 -3.18 12.81
C GLU A 114 0.27 -3.27 11.55
N MET A 115 -0.26 -3.82 10.46
CA MET A 115 0.44 -3.86 9.16
C MET A 115 0.61 -2.48 8.53
N LYS A 116 -0.21 -1.49 8.93
CA LYS A 116 -0.17 -0.10 8.43
C LYS A 116 -0.29 -0.03 6.90
N TYR A 117 -1.30 -0.71 6.36
CA TYR A 117 -1.72 -0.47 4.97
C TYR A 117 -2.17 0.98 4.81
N ASP A 118 -1.77 1.60 3.70
CA ASP A 118 -2.20 2.93 3.30
C ASP A 118 -3.61 2.87 2.70
N HIS A 119 -3.91 1.82 1.93
CA HIS A 119 -5.23 1.58 1.35
C HIS A 119 -5.55 0.09 1.23
N VAL A 120 -6.84 -0.25 1.34
CA VAL A 120 -7.34 -1.63 1.31
C VAL A 120 -8.62 -1.67 0.47
N CYS A 121 -8.70 -2.62 -0.45
CA CYS A 121 -9.92 -2.96 -1.17
C CYS A 121 -10.70 -4.05 -0.42
N LEU A 122 -12.02 -4.11 -0.62
CA LEU A 122 -12.83 -5.27 -0.22
C LEU A 122 -12.84 -6.28 -1.36
N GLY A 123 -12.47 -7.51 -1.07
CA GLY A 123 -12.64 -8.67 -1.94
C GLY A 123 -13.99 -9.36 -1.68
N ASN A 124 -14.20 -10.53 -2.27
CA ASN A 124 -15.45 -11.26 -2.09
C ASN A 124 -15.55 -11.91 -0.71
N HIS A 125 -14.44 -12.39 -0.13
CA HIS A 125 -14.46 -13.10 1.15
C HIS A 125 -14.72 -12.19 2.35
N GLU A 126 -14.54 -10.87 2.20
CA GLU A 126 -14.97 -9.90 3.20
C GLU A 126 -16.50 -9.94 3.45
N PHE A 127 -17.27 -10.54 2.53
CA PHE A 127 -18.73 -10.67 2.63
C PHE A 127 -19.21 -12.06 3.05
N ASP A 128 -18.33 -13.02 3.37
CA ASP A 128 -18.72 -14.40 3.66
C ASP A 128 -19.60 -14.56 4.92
N ASP A 129 -19.36 -13.71 5.94
CA ASP A 129 -20.21 -13.63 7.14
C ASP A 129 -21.33 -12.56 6.99
N GLY A 130 -21.54 -12.09 5.75
CA GLY A 130 -22.48 -11.05 5.37
C GLY A 130 -22.14 -9.67 5.97
N PRO A 131 -23.05 -8.68 5.80
CA PRO A 131 -22.84 -7.33 6.34
C PRO A 131 -22.62 -7.28 7.85
N LYS A 132 -23.14 -8.27 8.61
CA LYS A 132 -22.94 -8.36 10.06
C LYS A 132 -21.51 -8.72 10.45
N GLY A 133 -20.79 -9.47 9.62
CA GLY A 133 -19.37 -9.75 9.80
C GLY A 133 -18.48 -8.61 9.30
N LEU A 134 -18.89 -7.94 8.22
CA LEU A 134 -18.10 -6.87 7.59
C LEU A 134 -18.17 -5.53 8.33
N ALA A 135 -19.35 -5.08 8.76
CA ALA A 135 -19.51 -3.75 9.34
C ALA A 135 -18.59 -3.50 10.55
N PRO A 136 -18.45 -4.42 11.53
CA PRO A 136 -17.54 -4.24 12.65
C PRO A 136 -16.06 -4.16 12.24
N PHE A 137 -15.66 -4.82 11.15
CA PHE A 137 -14.31 -4.66 10.59
C PHE A 137 -14.09 -3.25 10.07
N LEU A 138 -15.02 -2.71 9.29
CA LEU A 138 -14.92 -1.36 8.73
C LEU A 138 -14.87 -0.29 9.83
N GLU A 139 -15.59 -0.48 10.94
CA GLU A 139 -15.58 0.43 12.08
C GLU A 139 -14.30 0.38 12.92
N SER A 140 -13.49 -0.68 12.79
CA SER A 140 -12.29 -0.93 13.59
C SER A 140 -10.97 -0.77 12.82
N MET A 141 -11.03 -0.39 11.55
CA MET A 141 -9.88 -0.16 10.67
C MET A 141 -9.34 1.27 10.75
#